data_AF-A0A1Q4R584-F1
#
_entry.id   AF-A0A1Q4R584-F1
#
_cell.length_a   1.000
_cell.length_b   1.000
_cell.length_c   1.000
_cell.angle_alpha   90.00
_cell.angle_beta   90.00
_cell.angle_gamma   90.00
#
_symmetry.space_group_name_H-M   'P 1'
#
loop_
_entity.id
_entity.type
_entity.pdbx_description
1 polymer ?
#
loop_
_entity_poly.entity_id
_entity_poly.type
_entity_poly.pdbx_seq_one_letter_code
_entity_poly.pdbx_strand_id
1 'polypeptide(L)' 'MTNIEAIVLQELRQLPPIQQNEVLDFVQFLRHKTKASPKKDVRGLWADLNIQITEEDIAEARQEMWGNLGEEII' A
#
# COMPACT_ATOMS: atom_id res chain seq x y z
N MET A 1 -9.40 -9.03 37.90
CA MET A 1 -9.45 -8.39 36.57
C MET A 1 -8.40 -9.07 35.70
N THR A 2 -8.80 -9.78 34.65
CA THR A 2 -7.87 -10.43 33.73
C THR A 2 -7.27 -9.38 32.79
N ASN A 3 -5.95 -9.24 32.83
CA ASN A 3 -5.20 -8.41 31.90
C ASN A 3 -5.17 -9.11 30.52
N ILE A 4 -5.33 -8.36 29.43
CA ILE A 4 -5.24 -8.89 28.05
C ILE A 4 -3.95 -9.67 27.81
N GLU A 5 -2.83 -9.23 28.41
CA GLU A 5 -1.55 -9.94 28.34
C GLU A 5 -1.65 -11.38 28.87
N ALA A 6 -2.33 -11.56 30.00
CA ALA A 6 -2.49 -12.87 30.62
C ALA A 6 -3.35 -13.82 29.78
N ILE A 7 -4.40 -13.29 29.14
CA ILE A 7 -5.26 -14.06 28.23
C ILE A 7 -4.47 -14.48 26.98
N VAL A 8 -3.74 -13.54 26.36
CA VAL A 8 -2.93 -13.85 25.16
C VAL A 8 -1.86 -14.90 25.46
N LEU A 9 -1.20 -14.81 26.62
CA LEU A 9 -0.23 -15.83 27.06
C LEU A 9 -0.86 -17.20 27.28
N GLN A 10 -2.08 -17.24 27.84
CA GLN A 10 -2.80 -18.50 28.03
C GLN A 10 -3.14 -19.16 26.70
N GLU A 11 -3.71 -18.41 25.75
CA GLU A 11 -4.06 -18.92 24.42
C GLU A 11 -2.81 -19.36 23.63
N LEU A 12 -1.75 -18.56 23.65
CA LEU A 12 -0.49 -18.87 22.95
C LEU A 12 0.11 -20.21 23.39
N ARG A 13 0.03 -20.55 24.68
CA ARG A 13 0.55 -21.81 25.22
C ARG A 13 -0.23 -23.05 24.75
N GLN A 14 -1.49 -22.89 24.35
CA GLN A 14 -2.32 -23.98 23.84
C GLN A 14 -2.06 -24.26 22.35
N LEU A 15 -1.37 -23.35 21.64
CA LEU A 15 -1.09 -23.51 20.22
C LEU A 15 0.09 -24.45 19.97
N PRO A 16 0.08 -25.24 18.88
CA PRO A 16 1.25 -25.96 18.38
C PRO A 16 2.42 -25.01 18.05
N PRO A 17 3.68 -25.49 18.08
CA PRO A 17 4.86 -24.65 17.84
C PRO A 17 4.83 -23.85 16.54
N ILE A 18 4.28 -24.43 15.47
CA ILE A 18 4.13 -23.75 14.17
C ILE A 18 3.24 -22.51 14.30
N GLN A 19 2.10 -22.63 14.96
CA GLN A 19 1.15 -21.52 15.15
C GLN A 19 1.67 -20.49 16.16
N GLN A 20 2.50 -20.89 17.12
CA GLN A 20 3.18 -19.94 18.00
C GLN A 20 4.13 -19.00 17.21
N ASN A 21 4.81 -19.52 16.19
CA ASN A 21 5.63 -18.71 15.29
C ASN A 21 4.76 -17.73 14.47
N GLU A 22 3.59 -18.17 13.97
CA GLU A 22 2.67 -17.27 13.26
C GLU A 22 2.20 -16.10 14.15
N VAL A 23 1.92 -16.36 15.43
CA VAL A 23 1.59 -15.29 16.39
C VAL A 23 2.77 -14.33 16.56
N LEU A 24 3.99 -14.84 16.67
CA LEU A 24 5.19 -14.01 16.76
C LEU A 24 5.35 -13.14 15.51
N ASP A 25 5.19 -13.71 14.32
CA ASP A 25 5.24 -13.00 13.05
C ASP A 25 4.19 -11.90 12.98
N PHE A 26 2.96 -12.18 13.44
CA PHE A 26 1.89 -11.20 13.49
C PHE A 26 2.20 -10.04 14.44
N VAL A 27 2.75 -10.33 15.63
CA VAL A 27 3.16 -9.28 16.58
C VAL A 27 4.28 -8.41 15.99
N GLN A 28 5.24 -9.02 15.28
CA GLN A 28 6.28 -8.28 14.58
C GLN A 28 5.67 -7.41 13.47
N PHE A 29 4.74 -7.93 12.68
CA PHE A 29 4.01 -7.17 11.68
C PHE A 29 3.30 -5.95 12.29
N LEU A 30 2.60 -6.11 13.42
CA LEU A 30 1.92 -5.00 14.09
C LEU A 30 2.89 -3.87 14.51
N ARG A 31 4.10 -4.23 14.98
CA ARG A 31 5.15 -3.25 15.33
C ARG A 31 5.68 -2.46 14.12
N HIS A 32 5.62 -3.05 12.92
CA HIS A 32 6.03 -2.39 11.68
C HIS A 32 4.87 -1.61 11.06
N LYS A 33 3.64 -2.12 11.13
CA LYS A 33 2.42 -1.47 10.60
C LYS A 33 2.21 -0.08 11.19
N THR A 34 2.45 0.10 12.48
CA THR A 34 2.31 1.40 13.16
C THR A 34 3.38 2.42 12.77
N LYS A 35 4.45 1.99 12.08
CA LYS A 35 5.51 2.88 11.59
C LYS A 35 5.26 3.39 10.17
N ALA A 36 4.13 3.07 9.54
CA ALA A 36 3.78 3.67 8.26
C ALA A 36 3.58 5.18 8.47
N SER A 37 4.63 5.96 8.16
CA SER A 37 4.58 7.42 8.17
C SER A 37 3.40 7.87 7.30
N PRO A 38 2.62 8.87 7.73
CA PRO A 38 1.54 9.39 6.91
C PRO A 38 2.09 9.70 5.52
N LYS A 39 1.45 9.11 4.49
CA LYS A 39 1.84 9.40 3.11
C LYS A 39 1.72 10.90 2.93
N LYS A 40 2.78 11.53 2.41
CA LYS A 40 2.74 12.95 2.07
C LYS A 40 1.58 13.14 1.09
N ASP A 41 0.80 14.19 1.31
CA ASP A 41 -0.22 14.59 0.37
C ASP A 41 0.45 14.95 -0.95
N VAL A 42 0.00 14.33 -2.04
CA VAL A 42 0.55 14.53 -3.39
C VAL A 42 -0.16 15.65 -4.14
N ARG A 43 -1.23 16.21 -3.58
CA ARG A 43 -1.92 17.37 -4.15
C ARG A 43 -0.95 18.56 -4.19
N GLY A 44 -0.86 19.20 -5.35
CA GLY A 44 0.02 20.35 -5.57
C GLY A 44 1.48 20.00 -5.88
N LEU A 45 1.86 18.72 -6.00
CA LEU A 45 3.23 18.32 -6.35
C LEU A 45 3.75 18.97 -7.64
N TRP A 46 2.85 19.30 -8.57
CA TRP A 46 3.19 19.92 -9.86
C TRP A 46 2.76 21.39 -9.95
N ALA A 47 2.27 21.99 -8.86
CA ALA A 47 1.77 23.37 -8.87
C ALA A 47 2.85 24.39 -9.27
N ASP A 48 4.11 24.11 -8.93
CA ASP A 48 5.24 25.02 -9.19
C ASP A 48 5.87 24.81 -10.58
N LEU A 49 5.43 23.83 -11.36
CA LEU A 49 6.08 23.50 -12.63
C LEU A 49 5.73 24.45 -13.79
N ASN A 50 4.82 25.41 -13.60
CA ASN A 50 4.31 26.31 -14.64
C ASN A 50 3.94 25.58 -15.96
N ILE A 51 3.50 24.32 -15.84
CA ILE A 51 3.03 23.51 -16.96
C ILE A 51 1.54 23.81 -17.12
N GLN A 52 1.17 24.29 -18.30
CA GLN A 52 -0.22 24.39 -18.72
C GLN A 52 -0.50 23.14 -19.56
N ILE A 53 -1.37 22.26 -19.06
CA ILE A 53 -1.82 21.08 -19.83
C ILE A 53 -3.10 21.49 -20.55
N THR A 54 -3.03 21.56 -21.88
CA THR A 54 -4.18 21.86 -22.74
C THR A 54 -4.96 20.60 -23.10
N GLU A 55 -6.16 20.77 -23.67
CA GLU A 55 -6.94 19.62 -24.15
C GLU A 55 -6.22 18.93 -25.32
N GLU A 56 -5.56 19.72 -26.16
CA GLU A 56 -4.75 19.24 -27.28
C GLU A 56 -3.59 18.36 -26.79
N ASP A 57 -2.85 18.80 -25.76
CA ASP A 57 -1.75 18.01 -25.16
C ASP A 57 -2.25 16.64 -24.65
N ILE A 58 -3.44 16.62 -24.06
CA ILE A 58 -4.05 15.38 -23.55
C ILE A 58 -4.52 14.49 -24.71
N ALA A 59 -5.12 15.08 -25.75
CA ALA A 59 -5.59 14.35 -26.93
C ALA A 59 -4.42 13.72 -27.70
N GLU A 60 -3.33 14.47 -27.89
CA GLU A 60 -2.10 13.99 -28.50
C GLU A 60 -1.49 12.85 -27.68
N ALA A 61 -1.29 13.05 -26.37
CA ALA A 61 -0.73 12.01 -25.50
C ALA A 61 -1.59 10.74 -25.47
N ARG A 62 -2.92 10.86 -25.53
CA ARG A 62 -3.83 9.70 -25.64
C ARG A 62 -3.66 8.99 -26.98
N GLN A 63 -3.59 9.73 -28.08
CA GLN A 63 -3.42 9.16 -29.40
C GLN A 63 -2.06 8.47 -29.57
N GLU A 64 -0.99 9.07 -29.04
CA GLU A 64 0.36 8.47 -29.06
C GLU A 64 0.42 7.19 -28.23
N MET A 65 -0.11 7.21 -27.01
CA MET A 65 0.01 6.09 -26.08
C MET A 65 -0.98 4.96 -26.38
N TRP A 66 -2.15 5.29 -26.91
CA TRP A 66 -3.28 4.35 -27.02
C TRP A 66 -3.93 4.33 -28.40
N GLY A 67 -3.51 5.15 -29.36
CA GLY A 67 -4.14 5.24 -30.68
C GLY A 67 -4.07 3.94 -31.49
N ASN A 68 -3.04 3.14 -31.27
CA ASN A 68 -2.86 1.83 -31.91
C ASN A 68 -3.11 0.67 -30.93
N LEU A 69 -3.78 0.94 -29.78
CA LEU A 69 -4.06 -0.09 -28.80
C LEU A 69 -5.06 -1.10 -29.39
N GLY A 70 -4.56 -2.30 -29.70
CA GLY A 70 -5.37 -3.38 -30.29
C GLY A 70 -5.28 -3.47 -31.81
N GLU A 71 -4.47 -2.63 -32.46
CA GLU A 71 -4.02 -2.91 -33.82
C GLU A 71 -2.95 -4.00 -33.75
N GLU A 72 -3.23 -5.16 -34.33
CA GLU A 72 -2.34 -6.31 -34.29
C GLU A 72 -1.02 -6.05 -35.03
N ILE A 73 0.05 -6.49 -34.39
CA ILE A 73 1.31 -6.88 -35.01
C ILE A 73 0.99 -8.02 -35.98
N ILE A 74 0.89 -7.72 -37.28
CA ILE A 74 0.87 -8.72 -38.36
C ILE A 74 2.30 -9.13 -38.68
#